data_AF-A0A150J6D0-F1
#
_entry.id   AF-A0A150J6D0-F1
#
_cell.length_a   1.000
_cell.length_b   1.000
_cell.length_c   1.000
_cell.angle_alpha   90.00
_cell.angle_beta   90.00
_cell.angle_gamma   90.00
#
_symmetry.space_group_name_H-M   'P 1'
#
loop_
_entity.id
_entity.type
_entity.pdbx_description
1 polymer ?
#
loop_
_entity_poly.entity_id
_entity_poly.type
_entity_poly.pdbx_seq_one_letter_code
_entity_poly.pdbx_strand_id
1 'polypeptide(L)'
;MSHFSVLVIGKDIESLLAPYDENESMEEYIDMRYEDVIKEFNDFYNKTLERKSKDMELGSFEIKTLVHGPIKSIEKPVPQWLKNWWNDWCGRGLDEDGNSLSVYNKDSKWDWYQIGGRWAGLLPLKEGVTSGEIGGRSWVFGNEDPYEDGRVDSALVKDVDFELLKEDEKNRCENHWYELKYSNEPFLKTQYDELVKKYKTLENYIEKCGHFSTYAVVDENGWYSKGDMGWWGMSSETQDESDAFDASFYDRFIKNLDPEERITIVDCHI
;
A
#
# COMPACT_ATOMS: atom_id res chain seq x y z
N MET A 1 -4.65 -2.10 -5.07
CA MET A 1 -4.77 -0.65 -5.37
C MET A 1 -3.45 -0.25 -6.01
N SER A 2 -3.43 0.38 -7.19
CA SER A 2 -2.17 0.75 -7.87
C SER A 2 -1.56 2.06 -7.34
N HIS A 3 -2.24 2.77 -6.45
CA HIS A 3 -1.67 3.94 -5.79
C HIS A 3 -2.04 3.99 -4.31
N PHE A 4 -1.22 4.69 -3.53
CA PHE A 4 -1.41 4.89 -2.10
C PHE A 4 -0.78 6.21 -1.64
N SER A 5 -1.28 6.76 -0.53
CA SER A 5 -0.77 8.02 0.03
C SER A 5 0.41 7.79 0.97
N VAL A 6 1.40 8.69 0.90
CA VAL A 6 2.56 8.72 1.77
C VAL A 6 2.70 10.09 2.40
N LEU A 7 2.85 10.14 3.73
CA LEU A 7 3.30 11.33 4.44
C LEU A 7 4.84 11.34 4.48
N VAL A 8 5.47 12.31 3.82
CA VAL A 8 6.91 12.54 3.90
C VAL A 8 7.18 13.59 4.97
N ILE A 9 8.01 13.26 5.96
CA ILE A 9 8.43 14.15 7.04
C ILE A 9 9.89 14.54 6.78
N GLY A 10 10.09 15.78 6.32
CA GLY A 10 11.40 16.29 5.94
C GLY A 10 11.36 17.18 4.70
N LYS A 11 12.45 17.92 4.48
CA LYS A 11 12.57 18.87 3.37
C LYS A 11 13.05 18.22 2.07
N ASP A 12 13.89 17.19 2.15
CA ASP A 12 14.48 16.53 0.99
C ASP A 12 13.69 15.27 0.63
N ILE A 13 12.57 15.49 -0.06
CA ILE A 13 11.62 14.44 -0.44
C ILE A 13 12.28 13.39 -1.33
N GLU A 14 13.10 13.83 -2.29
CA GLU A 14 13.80 12.94 -3.23
C GLU A 14 14.73 11.99 -2.47
N SER A 15 15.57 12.51 -1.58
CA SER A 15 16.49 11.67 -0.80
C SER A 15 15.76 10.71 0.15
N LEU A 16 14.61 11.11 0.72
CA LEU A 16 13.83 10.26 1.63
C LEU A 16 13.13 9.12 0.88
N LEU A 17 12.67 9.35 -0.35
CA LEU A 17 11.97 8.35 -1.15
C LEU A 17 12.90 7.46 -1.96
N ALA A 18 14.08 7.95 -2.38
CA ALA A 18 15.02 7.24 -3.26
C ALA A 18 15.37 5.81 -2.81
N PRO A 19 15.57 5.50 -1.51
CA PRO A 19 15.83 4.13 -1.07
C PRO A 19 14.71 3.13 -1.39
N TYR A 20 13.51 3.62 -1.70
CA TYR A 20 12.29 2.84 -1.91
C TYR A 20 11.84 2.82 -3.39
N ASP A 21 12.65 3.33 -4.31
CA ASP A 21 12.41 3.28 -5.76
C ASP A 21 12.60 1.86 -6.30
N GLU A 22 11.60 1.33 -7.01
CA GLU A 22 11.69 0.03 -7.69
C GLU A 22 12.70 0.02 -8.84
N ASN A 23 12.93 1.17 -9.46
CA ASN A 23 13.84 1.30 -10.62
C ASN A 23 15.32 1.25 -10.22
N GLU A 24 15.63 1.39 -8.93
CA GLU A 24 16.99 1.26 -8.42
C GLU A 24 17.43 -0.21 -8.47
N SER A 25 18.49 -0.44 -9.25
CA SER A 25 19.05 -1.78 -9.41
C SER A 25 20.12 -2.04 -8.34
N MET A 26 19.96 -3.13 -7.61
CA MET A 26 20.90 -3.58 -6.59
C MET A 26 21.94 -4.52 -7.19
N GLU A 27 23.08 -4.70 -6.48
CA GLU A 27 23.95 -5.84 -6.74
C GLU A 27 23.17 -7.15 -6.61
N GLU A 28 23.45 -8.10 -7.50
CA GLU A 28 22.76 -9.39 -7.52
C GLU A 28 22.84 -10.08 -6.15
N TYR A 29 21.69 -10.43 -5.60
CA TYR A 29 21.59 -11.09 -4.30
C TYR A 29 20.66 -12.30 -4.36
N ILE A 30 20.83 -13.21 -3.39
CA ILE A 30 19.95 -14.35 -3.20
C ILE A 30 18.67 -13.86 -2.54
N ASP A 31 17.61 -13.81 -3.33
CA ASP A 31 16.27 -13.38 -2.92
C ASP A 31 15.52 -14.52 -2.20
N MET A 32 15.62 -15.74 -2.76
CA MET A 32 15.05 -16.93 -2.14
C MET A 32 16.05 -18.07 -2.15
N ARG A 33 16.17 -18.78 -1.03
CA ARG A 33 16.97 -20.00 -0.96
C ARG A 33 16.24 -21.14 -1.67
N TYR A 34 16.99 -22.15 -2.08
CA TYR A 34 16.39 -23.30 -2.77
C TYR A 34 15.26 -23.98 -1.97
N GLU A 35 15.37 -23.97 -0.64
CA GLU A 35 14.31 -24.46 0.26
C GLU A 35 13.00 -23.68 0.11
N ASP A 36 13.08 -22.36 -0.02
CA ASP A 36 11.91 -21.49 -0.20
C ASP A 36 11.31 -21.64 -1.60
N VAL A 37 12.16 -21.77 -2.62
CA VAL A 37 11.74 -22.08 -4.00
C VAL A 37 10.92 -23.38 -4.06
N ILE A 38 11.37 -24.43 -3.35
CA ILE A 38 10.66 -25.70 -3.25
C ILE A 38 9.33 -25.53 -2.50
N LYS A 39 9.32 -24.74 -1.44
CA LYS A 39 8.11 -24.45 -0.66
C LYS A 39 7.06 -23.75 -1.53
N GLU A 40 7.44 -22.70 -2.25
CA GLU A 40 6.56 -21.96 -3.17
C GLU A 40 5.96 -22.86 -4.25
N PHE A 41 6.80 -23.71 -4.87
CA PHE A 41 6.33 -24.70 -5.83
C PHE A 41 5.29 -25.65 -5.23
N ASN A 42 5.56 -26.19 -4.04
CA ASN A 42 4.66 -27.12 -3.36
C ASN A 42 3.36 -26.45 -2.92
N ASP A 43 3.41 -25.20 -2.45
CA ASP A 43 2.23 -24.43 -2.07
C ASP A 43 1.35 -24.15 -3.29
N PHE A 44 1.95 -23.78 -4.43
CA PHE A 44 1.23 -23.63 -5.69
C PHE A 44 0.62 -24.96 -6.18
N TYR A 45 1.38 -26.06 -6.10
CA TYR A 45 0.91 -27.40 -6.44
C TYR A 45 -0.31 -27.80 -5.57
N ASN A 46 -0.26 -27.56 -4.27
CA ASN A 46 -1.37 -27.87 -3.36
C ASN A 46 -2.61 -27.02 -3.65
N LYS A 47 -2.46 -25.71 -3.85
CA LYS A 47 -3.56 -24.82 -4.28
C LYS A 47 -4.20 -25.30 -5.59
N THR A 48 -3.38 -25.75 -6.54
CA THR A 48 -3.83 -26.29 -7.82
C THR A 48 -4.61 -27.60 -7.63
N LEU A 49 -4.13 -28.50 -6.77
CA LEU A 49 -4.85 -29.73 -6.42
C LEU A 49 -6.21 -29.45 -5.78
N GLU A 50 -6.28 -28.48 -4.87
CA GLU A 50 -7.54 -28.08 -4.25
C GLU A 50 -8.55 -27.56 -5.29
N ARG A 51 -8.10 -26.70 -6.21
CA ARG A 51 -8.94 -26.23 -7.33
C ARG A 51 -9.46 -27.38 -8.17
N LYS A 52 -8.57 -28.33 -8.52
CA LYS A 52 -8.95 -29.53 -9.26
C LYS A 52 -9.98 -30.37 -8.50
N SER A 53 -9.83 -30.52 -7.18
CA SER A 53 -10.76 -31.29 -6.36
C SER A 53 -12.17 -30.67 -6.26
N LYS A 54 -12.28 -29.37 -6.54
CA LYS A 54 -13.53 -28.61 -6.61
C LYS A 54 -14.09 -28.54 -8.04
N ASP A 55 -13.60 -29.39 -8.96
CA ASP A 55 -13.98 -29.43 -10.38
C ASP A 55 -13.87 -28.08 -11.10
N MET A 56 -12.93 -27.22 -10.68
CA MET A 56 -12.65 -25.96 -11.37
C MET A 56 -11.82 -26.18 -12.63
N GLU A 57 -12.07 -25.37 -13.65
CA GLU A 57 -11.22 -25.32 -14.84
C GLU A 57 -9.81 -24.83 -14.47
N LEU A 58 -8.79 -25.54 -14.97
CA LEU A 58 -7.38 -25.26 -14.72
C LEU A 58 -6.74 -24.63 -15.94
N GLY A 59 -5.87 -23.65 -15.70
CA GLY A 59 -5.03 -23.05 -16.74
C GLY A 59 -3.92 -24.00 -17.22
N SER A 60 -3.30 -23.67 -18.35
CA SER A 60 -2.17 -24.43 -18.91
C SER A 60 -0.99 -24.55 -17.93
N PHE A 61 -0.69 -23.48 -17.17
CA PHE A 61 0.37 -23.47 -16.17
C PHE A 61 0.08 -24.38 -14.97
N GLU A 62 -1.17 -24.39 -14.49
CA GLU A 62 -1.62 -25.28 -13.42
C GLU A 62 -1.52 -26.75 -13.84
N ILE A 63 -1.96 -27.07 -15.06
CA ILE A 63 -1.82 -28.42 -15.62
C ILE A 63 -0.35 -28.82 -15.70
N LYS A 64 0.53 -27.94 -16.19
CA LYS A 64 1.98 -28.17 -16.26
C LYS A 64 2.58 -28.44 -14.86
N THR A 65 2.14 -27.71 -13.84
CA THR A 65 2.57 -27.91 -12.45
C THR A 65 2.19 -29.29 -11.94
N LEU A 66 0.94 -29.72 -12.17
CA LEU A 66 0.46 -31.03 -11.69
C LEU A 66 1.22 -32.23 -12.30
N VAL A 67 1.77 -32.09 -13.50
CA VAL A 67 2.56 -33.14 -14.17
C VAL A 67 3.82 -33.48 -13.38
N HIS A 68 4.41 -32.52 -12.66
CA HIS A 68 5.66 -32.72 -11.94
C HIS A 68 5.47 -33.37 -10.56
N GLY A 69 4.29 -33.22 -9.94
CA GLY A 69 4.05 -33.68 -8.57
C GLY A 69 4.79 -32.84 -7.51
N PRO A 70 4.55 -33.07 -6.21
CA PRO A 70 5.20 -32.29 -5.15
C PRO A 70 6.67 -32.72 -4.99
N ILE A 71 7.55 -31.75 -4.72
CA ILE A 71 8.96 -31.99 -4.42
C ILE A 71 9.08 -32.37 -2.93
N LYS A 72 9.65 -33.54 -2.64
CA LYS A 72 9.76 -34.06 -1.26
C LYS A 72 11.12 -33.79 -0.60
N SER A 73 12.13 -33.46 -1.39
CA SER A 73 13.50 -33.20 -0.93
C SER A 73 14.26 -32.38 -1.97
N ILE A 74 15.29 -31.65 -1.53
CA ILE A 74 16.21 -30.93 -2.39
C ILE A 74 16.93 -31.90 -3.34
N GLU A 75 16.89 -31.63 -4.64
CA GLU A 75 17.56 -32.42 -5.68
C GLU A 75 18.76 -31.64 -6.25
N LYS A 76 19.92 -32.31 -6.40
CA LYS A 76 21.09 -31.73 -7.10
C LYS A 76 21.57 -32.68 -8.21
N PRO A 77 21.88 -32.20 -9.42
CA PRO A 77 21.75 -30.80 -9.87
C PRO A 77 20.29 -30.34 -9.94
N VAL A 78 20.06 -29.03 -9.84
CA VAL A 78 18.71 -28.45 -9.90
C VAL A 78 18.02 -28.87 -11.21
N PRO A 79 16.83 -29.50 -11.15
CA PRO A 79 16.16 -29.99 -12.35
C PRO A 79 15.82 -28.86 -13.33
N GLN A 80 16.10 -29.07 -14.62
CA GLN A 80 15.82 -28.05 -15.66
C GLN A 80 14.33 -27.66 -15.72
N TRP A 81 13.43 -28.60 -15.46
CA TRP A 81 12.00 -28.31 -15.43
C TRP A 81 11.64 -27.32 -14.32
N LEU A 82 12.32 -27.39 -13.17
CA LEU A 82 12.09 -26.48 -12.05
C LEU A 82 12.64 -25.09 -12.36
N LYS A 83 13.81 -25.00 -13.01
CA LYS A 83 14.34 -23.71 -13.51
C LYS A 83 13.38 -23.04 -14.49
N ASN A 84 12.83 -23.81 -15.43
CA ASN A 84 11.86 -23.30 -16.40
C ASN A 84 10.54 -22.91 -15.72
N TRP A 85 10.05 -23.73 -14.79
CA TRP A 85 8.84 -23.44 -14.03
C TRP A 85 8.99 -22.15 -13.21
N TRP A 86 10.12 -21.97 -12.54
CA TRP A 86 10.40 -20.77 -11.73
C TRP A 86 10.43 -19.50 -12.58
N ASN A 87 11.09 -19.56 -13.75
CA ASN A 87 11.11 -18.44 -14.68
C ASN A 87 9.70 -18.14 -15.22
N ASP A 88 8.94 -19.15 -15.64
CA ASP A 88 7.55 -18.96 -16.07
C ASP A 88 6.66 -18.38 -14.95
N TRP A 89 6.96 -18.70 -13.69
CA TRP A 89 6.19 -18.28 -12.51
C TRP A 89 6.45 -16.84 -12.09
N CYS A 90 7.73 -16.45 -11.96
CA CYS A 90 8.12 -15.15 -11.39
C CYS A 90 9.07 -14.33 -12.27
N GLY A 91 9.42 -14.83 -13.46
CA GLY A 91 10.33 -14.17 -14.39
C GLY A 91 11.81 -14.21 -13.97
N ARG A 92 12.17 -14.94 -12.90
CA ARG A 92 13.53 -14.99 -12.34
C ARG A 92 14.24 -16.30 -12.65
N GLY A 93 15.57 -16.25 -12.69
CA GLY A 93 16.42 -17.42 -12.87
C GLY A 93 16.81 -18.09 -11.55
N LEU A 94 17.12 -19.39 -11.61
CA LEU A 94 17.75 -20.11 -10.50
C LEU A 94 19.24 -20.35 -10.78
N ASP A 95 20.07 -20.10 -9.78
CA ASP A 95 21.51 -20.40 -9.82
C ASP A 95 21.79 -21.92 -9.87
N GLU A 96 23.07 -22.31 -9.77
CA GLU A 96 23.45 -23.73 -9.77
C GLU A 96 23.03 -24.48 -8.50
N ASP A 97 22.87 -23.75 -7.39
CA ASP A 97 22.47 -24.28 -6.09
C ASP A 97 20.95 -24.30 -5.89
N GLY A 98 20.19 -23.70 -6.79
CA GLY A 98 18.73 -23.65 -6.80
C GLY A 98 18.15 -22.41 -6.13
N ASN A 99 18.98 -21.41 -5.83
CA ASN A 99 18.54 -20.15 -5.26
C ASN A 99 18.01 -19.21 -6.36
N SER A 100 16.97 -18.45 -6.03
CA SER A 100 16.47 -17.38 -6.89
C SER A 100 17.32 -16.13 -6.70
N LEU A 101 17.80 -15.56 -7.80
CA LEU A 101 18.58 -14.34 -7.80
C LEU A 101 17.70 -13.14 -8.16
N SER A 102 18.00 -11.99 -7.57
CA SER A 102 17.32 -10.72 -7.85
C SER A 102 18.33 -9.58 -7.92
N VAL A 103 18.02 -8.59 -8.75
CA VAL A 103 18.67 -7.27 -8.81
C VAL A 103 17.68 -6.16 -8.47
N TYR A 104 16.44 -6.52 -8.12
CA TYR A 104 15.39 -5.57 -7.73
C TYR A 104 15.70 -4.97 -6.37
N ASN A 105 15.34 -3.72 -6.15
CA ASN A 105 15.40 -3.11 -4.84
C ASN A 105 14.48 -3.88 -3.87
N LYS A 106 15.07 -4.59 -2.90
CA LYS A 106 14.35 -5.36 -1.87
C LYS A 106 13.47 -4.49 -0.97
N ASP A 107 13.81 -3.21 -0.88
CA ASP A 107 13.12 -2.23 -0.07
C ASP A 107 12.14 -1.41 -0.93
N SER A 108 11.95 -1.75 -2.21
CA SER A 108 11.06 -0.99 -3.10
C SER A 108 9.64 -0.89 -2.54
N LYS A 109 9.05 0.30 -2.70
CA LYS A 109 7.67 0.61 -2.31
C LYS A 109 6.90 1.29 -3.44
N TRP A 110 7.58 1.91 -4.41
CA TRP A 110 6.97 2.65 -5.50
C TRP A 110 7.76 2.54 -6.82
N ASP A 111 7.08 2.65 -7.96
CA ASP A 111 7.69 2.73 -9.29
C ASP A 111 7.72 4.17 -9.85
N TRP A 112 6.78 5.01 -9.43
CA TRP A 112 6.80 6.47 -9.56
C TRP A 112 5.97 7.15 -8.46
N TYR A 113 6.18 8.45 -8.28
CA TYR A 113 5.39 9.26 -7.34
C TYR A 113 5.15 10.69 -7.85
N GLN A 114 4.20 11.39 -7.21
CA GLN A 114 3.99 12.82 -7.37
C GLN A 114 3.51 13.46 -6.07
N ILE A 115 3.86 14.73 -5.81
CA ILE A 115 3.36 15.47 -4.65
C ILE A 115 1.88 15.82 -4.86
N GLY A 116 1.04 15.55 -3.85
CA GLY A 116 -0.42 15.69 -3.88
C GLY A 116 -1.09 14.53 -4.62
N GLY A 117 -1.20 14.67 -5.94
CA GLY A 117 -1.74 13.64 -6.83
C GLY A 117 -3.23 13.39 -6.59
N ARG A 118 -3.60 12.15 -6.26
CA ARG A 118 -4.98 11.78 -5.90
C ARG A 118 -5.43 12.31 -4.55
N TRP A 119 -4.48 12.70 -3.71
CA TRP A 119 -4.69 13.29 -2.39
C TRP A 119 -4.33 14.78 -2.39
N ALA A 120 -4.49 15.44 -3.54
CA ALA A 120 -4.29 16.87 -3.69
C ALA A 120 -5.11 17.67 -2.67
N GLY A 121 -4.46 18.60 -1.97
CA GLY A 121 -5.10 19.54 -1.05
C GLY A 121 -5.48 18.94 0.29
N LEU A 122 -4.84 17.84 0.71
CA LEU A 122 -5.21 17.15 1.95
C LEU A 122 -4.87 17.96 3.22
N LEU A 123 -3.89 18.88 3.18
CA LEU A 123 -3.46 19.65 4.35
C LEU A 123 -4.15 21.02 4.40
N PRO A 124 -5.03 21.28 5.39
CA PRO A 124 -5.53 22.62 5.64
C PRO A 124 -4.48 23.49 6.34
N LEU A 125 -4.31 24.71 5.86
CA LEU A 125 -3.55 25.75 6.55
C LEU A 125 -4.43 26.48 7.56
N LYS A 126 -3.81 26.97 8.63
CA LYS A 126 -4.46 27.91 9.57
C LYS A 126 -4.86 29.19 8.86
N GLU A 127 -5.91 29.84 9.36
CA GLU A 127 -6.43 31.08 8.79
C GLU A 127 -5.33 32.15 8.63
N GLY A 128 -5.22 32.71 7.41
CA GLY A 128 -4.25 33.74 7.06
C GLY A 128 -2.84 33.25 6.73
N VAL A 129 -2.56 31.94 6.84
CA VAL A 129 -1.27 31.35 6.45
C VAL A 129 -1.26 31.02 4.96
N THR A 130 -0.15 31.34 4.27
CA THR A 130 0.01 31.18 2.81
C THR A 130 1.35 30.55 2.42
N SER A 131 2.11 30.04 3.39
CA SER A 131 3.45 29.45 3.22
C SER A 131 3.44 28.00 2.69
N GLY A 132 2.27 27.41 2.50
CA GLY A 132 2.13 26.07 1.95
C GLY A 132 2.43 25.99 0.46
N GLU A 133 2.74 24.79 -0.01
CA GLU A 133 3.09 24.50 -1.40
C GLU A 133 2.09 23.51 -1.99
N ILE A 134 1.69 23.80 -3.23
CA ILE A 134 0.76 22.98 -4.02
C ILE A 134 1.59 22.15 -5.02
N GLY A 135 1.33 20.85 -5.02
CA GLY A 135 1.89 19.87 -5.94
C GLY A 135 1.07 19.68 -7.21
N GLY A 136 1.24 18.52 -7.84
CA GLY A 136 0.51 18.15 -9.05
C GLY A 136 -0.81 17.47 -8.72
N ARG A 137 -1.90 17.79 -9.44
CA ARG A 137 -3.15 17.03 -9.32
C ARG A 137 -3.13 15.77 -10.18
N SER A 138 -3.78 14.71 -9.71
CA SER A 138 -3.99 13.51 -10.51
C SER A 138 -4.96 13.76 -11.68
N TRP A 139 -4.80 12.99 -12.75
CA TRP A 139 -5.69 13.01 -13.91
C TRP A 139 -7.14 12.64 -13.56
N VAL A 140 -7.39 12.02 -12.41
CA VAL A 140 -8.74 11.67 -11.95
C VAL A 140 -9.65 12.89 -11.80
N PHE A 141 -9.08 14.08 -11.56
CA PHE A 141 -9.82 15.34 -11.44
C PHE A 141 -10.16 15.96 -12.80
N GLY A 142 -9.63 15.45 -13.91
CA GLY A 142 -9.86 16.01 -15.24
C GLY A 142 -9.53 17.50 -15.31
N ASN A 143 -10.56 18.31 -15.59
CA ASN A 143 -10.43 19.77 -15.67
C ASN A 143 -10.70 20.49 -14.34
N GLU A 144 -11.25 19.80 -13.34
CA GLU A 144 -11.60 20.39 -12.04
C GLU A 144 -10.35 20.67 -11.22
N ASP A 145 -10.34 21.82 -10.56
CA ASP A 145 -9.30 22.18 -9.61
C ASP A 145 -9.63 21.56 -8.24
N PRO A 146 -8.84 20.59 -7.75
CA PRO A 146 -9.13 19.93 -6.46
C PRO A 146 -8.78 20.82 -5.26
N TYR A 147 -8.06 21.93 -5.45
CA TYR A 147 -7.61 22.76 -4.34
C TYR A 147 -8.69 23.75 -3.91
N GLU A 148 -9.20 23.55 -2.70
CA GLU A 148 -9.96 24.59 -1.98
C GLU A 148 -8.99 25.65 -1.41
N ASP A 149 -9.51 26.83 -1.09
CA ASP A 149 -8.70 27.92 -0.52
C ASP A 149 -8.06 27.48 0.81
N GLY A 150 -6.75 27.72 0.95
CA GLY A 150 -5.98 27.27 2.11
C GLY A 150 -5.65 25.77 2.17
N ARG A 151 -5.97 24.98 1.14
CA ARG A 151 -5.57 23.56 1.04
C ARG A 151 -4.29 23.39 0.23
N VAL A 152 -3.34 22.65 0.78
CA VAL A 152 -2.00 22.45 0.19
C VAL A 152 -1.54 20.99 0.32
N ASP A 153 -0.43 20.66 -0.33
CA ASP A 153 0.17 19.32 -0.25
C ASP A 153 1.41 19.28 0.61
N SER A 154 2.08 20.42 0.79
CA SER A 154 3.24 20.55 1.67
C SER A 154 3.16 21.80 2.53
N ALA A 155 3.45 21.67 3.82
CA ALA A 155 3.44 22.78 4.76
C ALA A 155 4.39 22.52 5.94
N LEU A 156 4.72 23.59 6.68
CA LEU A 156 5.35 23.43 7.99
C LEU A 156 4.33 22.90 8.99
N VAL A 157 4.75 22.06 9.92
CA VAL A 157 3.87 21.49 10.96
C VAL A 157 3.12 22.59 11.72
N LYS A 158 3.78 23.71 12.05
CA LYS A 158 3.16 24.83 12.75
C LYS A 158 2.04 25.52 11.98
N ASP A 159 2.05 25.42 10.65
CA ASP A 159 1.16 26.13 9.73
C ASP A 159 -0.13 25.33 9.43
N VAL A 160 -0.10 24.00 9.65
CA VAL A 160 -1.23 23.10 9.42
C VAL A 160 -2.28 23.20 10.53
N ASP A 161 -3.55 23.26 10.15
CA ASP A 161 -4.69 23.22 11.05
C ASP A 161 -5.14 21.77 11.31
N PHE A 162 -4.49 21.13 12.28
CA PHE A 162 -4.81 19.75 12.65
C PHE A 162 -6.19 19.57 13.28
N GLU A 163 -6.79 20.62 13.85
CA GLU A 163 -8.16 20.53 14.39
C GLU A 163 -9.18 20.52 13.25
N LEU A 164 -8.99 21.37 12.23
CA LEU A 164 -9.80 21.34 11.01
C LEU A 164 -9.64 20.01 10.28
N LEU A 165 -8.40 19.52 10.11
CA LEU A 165 -8.14 18.22 9.48
C LEU A 165 -8.85 17.07 10.21
N LYS A 166 -8.89 17.12 11.54
CA LYS A 166 -9.61 16.13 12.35
C LYS A 166 -11.12 16.25 12.20
N GLU A 167 -11.65 17.47 12.06
CA GLU A 167 -13.07 17.70 11.76
C GLU A 167 -13.44 17.19 10.38
N ASP A 168 -12.60 17.44 9.37
CA ASP A 168 -12.78 16.94 8.00
C ASP A 168 -12.86 15.41 7.95
N GLU A 169 -11.97 14.71 8.65
CA GLU A 169 -11.96 13.25 8.66
C GLU A 169 -13.20 12.65 9.35
N LYS A 170 -13.69 13.31 10.40
CA LYS A 170 -14.97 12.93 11.02
C LYS A 170 -16.12 13.15 10.06
N ASN A 171 -16.18 14.31 9.41
CA ASN A 171 -17.20 14.66 8.44
C ASN A 171 -17.17 13.69 7.24
N ARG A 172 -15.98 13.31 6.77
CA ARG A 172 -15.80 12.30 5.71
C ARG A 172 -16.41 10.96 6.10
N CYS A 173 -16.14 10.48 7.31
CA CYS A 173 -16.72 9.23 7.81
C CYS A 173 -18.25 9.33 7.99
N GLU A 174 -18.73 10.43 8.55
CA GLU A 174 -20.16 10.66 8.74
C GLU A 174 -20.91 10.73 7.40
N ASN A 175 -20.39 11.48 6.44
CA ASN A 175 -20.95 11.56 5.09
C ASN A 175 -20.95 10.19 4.42
N HIS A 176 -19.83 9.45 4.47
CA HIS A 176 -19.76 8.10 3.91
C HIS A 176 -20.79 7.14 4.54
N TRP A 177 -20.95 7.17 5.87
CA TRP A 177 -21.95 6.37 6.57
C TRP A 177 -23.36 6.66 6.05
N TYR A 178 -23.72 7.94 5.92
CA TYR A 178 -25.05 8.33 5.46
C TYR A 178 -25.27 8.10 3.97
N GLU A 179 -24.25 8.30 3.14
CA GLU A 179 -24.29 7.95 1.71
C GLU A 179 -24.62 6.48 1.52
N LEU A 180 -23.92 5.59 2.23
CA LEU A 180 -24.19 4.15 2.17
C LEU A 180 -25.58 3.81 2.75
N LYS A 181 -25.94 4.39 3.90
CA LYS A 181 -27.22 4.14 4.57
C LYS A 181 -28.44 4.50 3.72
N TYR A 182 -28.36 5.61 3.00
CA TYR A 182 -29.49 6.16 2.23
C TYR A 182 -29.40 5.89 0.73
N SER A 183 -28.34 5.21 0.26
CA SER A 183 -28.22 4.81 -1.14
C SER A 183 -29.32 3.84 -1.54
N ASN A 184 -29.81 3.98 -2.77
CA ASN A 184 -30.71 3.02 -3.40
C ASN A 184 -29.99 1.92 -4.16
N GLU A 185 -28.67 2.04 -4.34
CA GLU A 185 -27.85 1.06 -5.07
C GLU A 185 -27.66 -0.21 -4.24
N PRO A 186 -28.03 -1.41 -4.76
CA PRO A 186 -27.94 -2.66 -4.02
C PRO A 186 -26.54 -2.95 -3.47
N PHE A 187 -25.50 -2.64 -4.25
CA PHE A 187 -24.11 -2.83 -3.86
C PHE A 187 -23.71 -1.98 -2.65
N LEU A 188 -24.10 -0.70 -2.63
CA LEU A 188 -23.80 0.21 -1.52
C LEU A 188 -24.58 -0.15 -0.25
N LYS A 189 -25.79 -0.72 -0.39
CA LYS A 189 -26.54 -1.27 0.75
C LYS A 189 -25.81 -2.46 1.39
N THR A 190 -25.25 -3.36 0.57
CA THR A 190 -24.44 -4.47 1.10
C THR A 190 -23.21 -3.94 1.85
N GLN A 191 -22.54 -2.91 1.33
CA GLN A 191 -21.44 -2.26 2.06
C GLN A 191 -21.91 -1.65 3.38
N TYR A 192 -23.08 -0.99 3.40
CA TYR A 192 -23.65 -0.47 4.64
C TYR A 192 -23.92 -1.58 5.67
N ASP A 193 -24.50 -2.70 5.25
CA ASP A 193 -24.78 -3.84 6.14
C ASP A 193 -23.50 -4.42 6.74
N GLU A 194 -22.43 -4.53 5.94
CA GLU A 194 -21.10 -4.94 6.41
C GLU A 194 -20.50 -3.94 7.40
N LEU A 195 -20.62 -2.65 7.09
CA LEU A 195 -20.14 -1.56 7.93
C LEU A 195 -20.87 -1.55 9.29
N VAL A 196 -22.20 -1.67 9.30
CA VAL A 196 -23.01 -1.78 10.53
C VAL A 196 -22.67 -3.05 11.30
N LYS A 197 -22.49 -4.19 10.61
CA LYS A 197 -22.09 -5.44 11.28
C LYS A 197 -20.74 -5.29 11.99
N LYS A 198 -19.81 -4.55 11.39
CA LYS A 198 -18.47 -4.32 11.94
C LYS A 198 -18.48 -3.30 13.09
N TYR A 199 -18.93 -2.08 12.83
CA TYR A 199 -18.79 -0.96 13.76
C TYR A 199 -20.00 -0.78 14.68
N LYS A 200 -21.14 -1.38 14.35
CA LYS A 200 -22.43 -1.33 15.08
C LYS A 200 -23.10 0.03 15.09
N THR A 201 -22.36 1.10 15.33
CA THR A 201 -22.89 2.47 15.40
C THR A 201 -22.01 3.44 14.61
N LEU A 202 -22.58 4.59 14.26
CA LEU A 202 -21.87 5.69 13.60
C LEU A 202 -20.72 6.21 14.48
N GLU A 203 -20.96 6.32 15.79
CA GLU A 203 -19.97 6.83 16.73
C GLU A 203 -18.73 5.95 16.79
N ASN A 204 -18.90 4.62 16.84
CA ASN A 204 -17.79 3.67 16.79
C ASN A 204 -17.07 3.71 15.43
N TYR A 205 -17.79 3.95 14.35
CA TYR A 205 -17.18 4.09 13.02
C TYR A 205 -16.31 5.34 12.93
N ILE A 206 -16.82 6.49 13.39
CA ILE A 206 -16.06 7.74 13.47
C ILE A 206 -14.87 7.58 14.43
N GLU A 207 -15.04 6.91 15.57
CA GLU A 207 -13.94 6.65 16.50
C GLU A 207 -12.82 5.79 15.89
N LYS A 208 -13.12 4.92 14.93
CA LYS A 208 -12.12 4.03 14.31
C LYS A 208 -11.54 4.57 13.02
N CYS A 209 -12.35 5.27 12.22
CA CYS A 209 -11.98 5.68 10.86
C CYS A 209 -11.88 7.19 10.69
N GLY A 210 -12.39 7.99 11.64
CA GLY A 210 -12.36 9.46 11.61
C GLY A 210 -11.02 10.04 12.05
N HIS A 211 -9.93 9.32 11.76
CA HIS A 211 -8.56 9.73 12.05
C HIS A 211 -7.85 10.08 10.75
N PHE A 212 -7.15 11.20 10.76
CA PHE A 212 -6.22 11.52 9.68
C PHE A 212 -5.09 10.51 9.65
N SER A 213 -4.90 9.89 8.50
CA SER A 213 -3.87 8.89 8.26
C SER A 213 -3.59 8.78 6.76
N THR A 214 -2.34 8.45 6.45
CA THR A 214 -1.91 8.05 5.10
C THR A 214 -1.64 6.55 5.10
N TYR A 215 -1.44 5.94 3.93
CA TYR A 215 -1.11 4.51 3.89
C TYR A 215 0.30 4.24 4.44
N ALA A 216 1.24 5.15 4.19
CA ALA A 216 2.59 5.06 4.72
C ALA A 216 3.15 6.42 5.16
N VAL A 217 4.19 6.39 5.97
CA VAL A 217 4.98 7.53 6.41
C VAL A 217 6.44 7.24 6.11
N VAL A 218 7.18 8.24 5.63
CA VAL A 218 8.64 8.16 5.52
C VAL A 218 9.28 9.36 6.21
N ASP A 219 10.29 9.09 7.03
CA ASP A 219 11.11 10.07 7.72
C ASP A 219 12.60 9.68 7.67
N GLU A 220 13.46 10.40 8.39
CA GLU A 220 14.90 10.10 8.47
C GLU A 220 15.24 8.71 9.04
N ASN A 221 14.31 8.08 9.76
CA ASN A 221 14.47 6.75 10.34
C ASN A 221 13.95 5.65 9.41
N GLY A 222 13.20 5.99 8.36
CA GLY A 222 12.79 5.11 7.27
C GLY A 222 11.28 5.05 7.03
N TRP A 223 10.83 3.92 6.50
CA TRP A 223 9.46 3.71 6.01
C TRP A 223 8.57 2.99 7.04
N TYR A 224 7.36 3.48 7.20
CA TYR A 224 6.32 2.90 8.04
C TYR A 224 5.02 2.80 7.25
N SER A 225 4.51 1.59 7.01
CA SER A 225 3.22 1.39 6.34
C SER A 225 2.25 0.59 7.21
N LYS A 226 0.97 0.64 6.82
CA LYS A 226 -0.08 -0.21 7.41
C LYS A 226 0.24 -1.69 7.28
N GLY A 227 0.77 -2.10 6.12
CA GLY A 227 1.28 -3.43 5.85
C GLY A 227 2.28 -3.43 4.70
N ASP A 228 2.72 -4.61 4.28
CA ASP A 228 3.59 -4.76 3.13
C ASP A 228 2.75 -4.94 1.86
N MET A 229 3.07 -4.14 0.84
CA MET A 229 2.42 -4.24 -0.45
C MET A 229 3.03 -5.41 -1.24
N GLY A 230 2.24 -6.47 -1.44
CA GLY A 230 2.68 -7.64 -2.19
C GLY A 230 2.63 -7.43 -3.70
N TRP A 231 3.22 -8.37 -4.45
CA TRP A 231 3.34 -8.41 -5.93
C TRP A 231 2.04 -8.13 -6.71
N TRP A 232 0.87 -8.31 -6.10
CA TRP A 232 -0.45 -8.09 -6.73
C TRP A 232 -1.13 -6.79 -6.28
N GLY A 233 -0.39 -5.85 -5.69
CA GLY A 233 -0.95 -4.60 -5.14
C GLY A 233 -1.97 -4.85 -4.02
N MET A 234 -1.81 -5.99 -3.33
CA MET A 234 -2.58 -6.37 -2.15
C MET A 234 -1.72 -6.13 -0.93
N SER A 235 -2.26 -5.38 0.01
CA SER A 235 -1.62 -5.05 1.27
C SER A 235 -1.77 -6.21 2.26
N SER A 236 -0.72 -6.52 3.01
CA SER A 236 -0.66 -7.71 3.88
C SER A 236 -1.38 -7.56 5.22
N GLU A 237 -1.72 -6.33 5.63
CA GLU A 237 -2.29 -6.06 6.93
C GLU A 237 -3.71 -6.60 7.08
N THR A 238 -3.99 -7.04 8.29
CA THR A 238 -5.35 -7.21 8.74
C THR A 238 -6.01 -5.86 8.94
N GLN A 239 -7.33 -5.85 8.90
CA GLN A 239 -8.09 -4.63 9.14
C GLN A 239 -7.85 -4.05 10.55
N ASP A 240 -7.64 -4.89 11.58
CA ASP A 240 -7.35 -4.43 12.94
C ASP A 240 -5.98 -3.73 13.03
N GLU A 241 -4.99 -4.18 12.26
CA GLU A 241 -3.69 -3.52 12.15
C GLU A 241 -3.80 -2.17 11.44
N SER A 242 -4.59 -2.08 10.36
CA SER A 242 -4.89 -0.80 9.71
C SER A 242 -5.60 0.16 10.67
N ASP A 243 -6.64 -0.29 11.37
CA ASP A 243 -7.42 0.54 12.30
C ASP A 243 -6.53 1.02 13.47
N ALA A 244 -5.58 0.19 13.93
CA ALA A 244 -4.61 0.57 14.97
C ALA A 244 -3.55 1.56 14.47
N PHE A 245 -3.10 1.41 13.21
CA PHE A 245 -2.21 2.38 12.58
C PHE A 245 -2.87 3.75 12.50
N ASP A 246 -4.11 3.80 12.02
CA ASP A 246 -4.89 5.05 11.87
C ASP A 246 -5.12 5.74 13.21
N ALA A 247 -5.54 4.98 14.23
CA ALA A 247 -5.78 5.54 15.56
C ALA A 247 -4.52 6.11 16.22
N SER A 248 -3.33 5.54 15.92
CA SER A 248 -2.06 5.97 16.50
C SER A 248 -1.28 6.97 15.63
N PHE A 249 -1.75 7.26 14.42
CA PHE A 249 -1.02 8.00 13.39
C PHE A 249 -0.54 9.37 13.89
N TYR A 250 -1.46 10.19 14.41
CA TYR A 250 -1.16 11.53 14.89
C TYR A 250 -0.18 11.52 16.07
N ASP A 251 -0.41 10.67 17.06
CA ASP A 251 0.44 10.57 18.25
C ASP A 251 1.85 10.09 17.92
N ARG A 252 1.99 9.18 16.94
CA ARG A 252 3.27 8.60 16.52
C ARG A 252 4.08 9.55 15.65
N PHE A 253 3.43 10.16 14.65
CA PHE A 253 4.15 10.81 13.56
C PHE A 253 4.03 12.32 13.54
N ILE A 254 3.04 12.93 14.22
CA ILE A 254 2.76 14.37 14.08
C ILE A 254 2.95 15.12 15.39
N LYS A 255 2.38 14.61 16.49
CA LYS A 255 2.22 15.34 17.76
C LYS A 255 3.49 15.96 18.33
N ASN A 256 4.64 15.29 18.14
CA ASN A 256 5.92 15.70 18.69
C ASN A 256 6.92 16.17 17.63
N LEU A 257 6.47 16.40 16.39
CA LEU A 257 7.35 16.96 15.36
C LEU A 257 7.78 18.39 15.70
N ASP A 258 8.96 18.77 15.22
CA ASP A 258 9.40 20.15 15.25
C ASP A 258 8.37 21.01 14.49
N PRO A 259 7.84 22.10 15.08
CA PRO A 259 6.94 23.02 14.38
C PRO A 259 7.52 23.59 13.07
N GLU A 260 8.86 23.64 12.93
CA GLU A 260 9.57 24.05 11.70
C GLU A 260 9.88 22.89 10.74
N GLU A 261 9.47 21.67 11.07
CA GLU A 261 9.55 20.52 10.17
C GLU A 261 8.54 20.66 9.03
N ARG A 262 8.93 20.21 7.84
CA ARG A 262 8.03 20.19 6.68
C ARG A 262 7.40 18.81 6.55
N ILE A 263 6.08 18.78 6.37
CA ILE A 263 5.35 17.57 6.00
C ILE A 263 4.76 17.72 4.61
N THR A 264 4.80 16.64 3.83
CA THR A 264 4.35 16.62 2.44
C THR A 264 3.54 15.36 2.14
N ILE A 265 2.41 15.52 1.44
CA ILE A 265 1.58 14.41 0.96
C ILE A 265 2.04 14.01 -0.43
N VAL A 266 2.30 12.72 -0.61
CA VAL A 266 2.78 12.13 -1.85
C VAL A 266 1.84 11.00 -2.29
N ASP A 267 1.52 10.99 -3.58
CA ASP A 267 0.80 9.93 -4.28
C ASP A 267 1.84 9.01 -4.94
N CYS A 268 2.05 7.84 -4.35
CA CYS A 268 2.94 6.80 -4.87
C CYS A 268 2.14 5.77 -5.67
N HIS A 269 2.73 5.27 -6.75
CA HIS A 269 2.21 4.15 -7.54
C HIS A 269 3.00 2.86 -7.26
N ILE A 270 2.32 1.72 -7.42
CA ILE A 270 2.87 0.35 -7.39
C ILE A 270 2.33 -0.49 -8.53
#